data_AF-A0A4V1P887-F1
#
_entry.id   AF-A0A4V1P887-F1
#
_cell.length_a   1.000
_cell.length_b   1.000
_cell.length_c   1.000
_cell.angle_alpha   90.00
_cell.angle_beta   90.00
_cell.angle_gamma   90.00
#
_symmetry.space_group_name_H-M   'P 1'
#
loop_
_entity.id
_entity.type
_entity.pdbx_description
1 polymer ?
#
loop_
_entity_poly.entity_id
_entity_poly.type
_entity_poly.pdbx_seq_one_letter_code
_entity_poly.pdbx_strand_id
1 'polypeptide(L)'
;MRRAFFLAGAIGLAGIAAGCSQPQRFGAPPPGLAPGPAPGATVMTKRIVSDGAGGLQLPDGTRVQTDQTGGFALPNGAYVRRDRAGALNLPNGSRCVPDNQGGYVCP
;
A
#
# COMPACT_ATOMS: atom_id res chain seq x y z
N MET A 1 5.32 -40.71 -44.40
CA MET A 1 6.59 -40.98 -45.11
C MET A 1 7.45 -39.72 -45.12
N ARG A 2 8.68 -39.80 -44.57
CA ARG A 2 9.85 -38.92 -44.79
C ARG A 2 9.69 -37.46 -44.27
N ARG A 3 10.55 -36.89 -43.42
CA ARG A 3 12.03 -36.90 -43.34
C ARG A 3 12.43 -36.62 -41.88
N ALA A 4 13.09 -37.52 -41.14
CA ALA A 4 14.52 -37.86 -41.17
C ALA A 4 15.45 -36.73 -40.69
N PHE A 5 15.70 -36.75 -39.38
CA PHE A 5 16.94 -36.51 -38.64
C PHE A 5 18.04 -35.63 -39.26
N PHE A 6 18.34 -34.51 -38.58
CA PHE A 6 19.62 -33.83 -38.67
C PHE A 6 20.49 -34.21 -37.46
N LEU A 7 21.65 -34.78 -37.78
CA LEU A 7 22.74 -35.15 -36.89
C LEU A 7 23.73 -33.99 -36.68
N ALA A 8 24.55 -34.19 -35.65
CA ALA A 8 25.89 -33.63 -35.45
C ALA A 8 25.97 -32.27 -34.75
N GLY A 9 26.20 -32.36 -33.43
CA GLY A 9 26.89 -31.30 -32.69
C GLY A 9 28.41 -31.36 -32.89
N ALA A 10 29.09 -30.28 -32.53
CA ALA A 10 30.19 -30.25 -31.57
C ALA A 10 30.80 -28.84 -31.51
N ILE A 11 30.76 -28.26 -30.30
CA ILE A 11 31.88 -27.62 -29.59
C ILE A 11 32.59 -26.42 -30.26
N GLY A 12 32.51 -25.27 -29.60
CA GLY A 12 33.45 -24.16 -29.76
C GLY A 12 33.33 -23.15 -28.61
N LEU A 13 34.09 -23.38 -27.54
CA LEU A 13 34.38 -22.42 -26.47
C LEU A 13 35.02 -21.15 -27.03
N ALA A 14 34.53 -19.96 -26.64
CA ALA A 14 35.35 -18.81 -26.22
C ALA A 14 34.49 -17.52 -26.11
N GLY A 15 34.72 -16.74 -25.05
CA GLY A 15 34.34 -15.33 -25.02
C GLY A 15 33.59 -14.87 -23.78
N ILE A 16 34.27 -14.87 -22.63
CA ILE A 16 33.83 -14.13 -21.44
C ILE A 16 34.08 -12.63 -21.67
N ALA A 17 33.21 -11.80 -21.10
CA ALA A 17 33.36 -10.37 -20.83
C ALA A 17 33.15 -9.39 -21.99
N ALA A 18 31.92 -8.86 -22.08
CA ALA A 18 31.71 -7.45 -22.36
C ALA A 18 30.44 -7.00 -21.61
N GLY A 19 30.59 -5.97 -20.78
CA GLY A 19 29.68 -5.61 -19.71
C GLY A 19 28.23 -5.37 -20.14
N CYS A 20 27.32 -6.03 -19.43
CA CYS A 20 25.96 -5.55 -19.29
C CYS A 20 25.94 -4.29 -18.43
N SER A 21 24.80 -3.59 -18.51
CA SER A 21 24.33 -2.53 -17.62
C SER A 21 24.95 -1.14 -17.81
N GLN A 22 24.47 -0.48 -18.87
CA GLN A 22 24.16 0.95 -18.85
C GLN A 22 23.65 1.36 -17.44
N PRO A 23 24.29 2.32 -16.76
CA PRO A 23 23.62 3.04 -15.70
C PRO A 23 22.53 3.87 -16.39
N GLN A 24 21.28 3.52 -16.09
CA GLN A 24 20.13 4.31 -16.51
C GLN A 24 20.36 5.73 -16.02
N ARG A 25 20.48 6.68 -16.96
CA ARG A 25 20.48 8.09 -16.63
C ARG A 25 19.12 8.40 -16.03
N PHE A 26 19.07 8.35 -14.71
CA PHE A 26 17.99 8.93 -13.91
C PHE A 26 17.84 10.37 -14.39
N GLY A 27 16.79 10.61 -15.18
CA GLY A 27 16.33 11.96 -15.46
C GLY A 27 16.11 12.65 -14.13
N ALA A 28 16.67 13.84 -13.98
CA ALA A 28 16.32 14.71 -12.88
C ALA A 28 14.78 14.87 -12.84
N PRO A 29 14.13 14.70 -11.68
CA PRO A 29 12.72 15.02 -11.58
C PRO A 29 12.53 16.51 -11.86
N PRO A 30 11.43 16.93 -12.52
CA PRO A 30 11.14 18.34 -12.71
C PRO A 30 11.05 19.04 -11.33
N PRO A 31 11.65 20.23 -11.16
CA PRO A 31 11.47 21.00 -9.93
C PRO A 31 10.02 21.46 -9.87
N GLY A 32 9.23 20.86 -8.98
CA GLY A 32 7.83 21.26 -8.80
C GLY A 32 6.90 20.20 -8.21
N LEU A 33 7.32 18.94 -8.13
CA LEU A 33 6.53 17.92 -7.44
C LEU A 33 7.07 17.77 -6.01
N ALA A 34 6.31 18.32 -5.05
CA ALA A 34 6.53 18.06 -3.64
C ALA A 34 6.71 16.55 -3.41
N PRO A 35 7.63 16.12 -2.53
CA PRO A 35 7.77 14.72 -2.20
C PRO A 35 6.45 14.23 -1.59
N GLY A 36 5.71 13.42 -2.36
CA GLY A 36 4.67 12.57 -1.78
C GLY A 36 5.32 11.66 -0.74
N PRO A 37 4.63 11.33 0.36
CA PRO A 37 5.22 10.54 1.44
C PRO A 37 5.77 9.22 0.88
N ALA A 38 7.05 8.95 1.18
CA ALA A 38 7.78 7.81 0.68
C ALA A 38 7.11 6.47 1.06
N PRO A 39 7.09 5.47 0.16
CA PRO A 39 6.62 4.13 0.49
C PRO A 39 7.72 3.41 1.28
N GLY A 40 7.68 3.48 2.60
CA GLY A 40 8.71 2.82 3.42
C GLY A 40 8.78 3.20 4.88
N ALA A 41 7.96 4.12 5.37
CA ALA A 41 7.82 4.30 6.81
C ALA A 41 7.01 3.11 7.35
N THR A 42 7.69 2.08 7.84
CA THR A 42 7.13 1.13 8.81
C THR A 42 6.91 1.88 10.12
N VAL A 43 6.01 2.85 10.10
CA VAL A 43 5.27 3.21 11.29
C VAL A 43 4.53 1.93 11.67
N MET A 44 4.46 1.60 12.96
CA MET A 44 3.48 0.60 13.42
C MET A 44 2.09 1.19 13.17
N THR A 45 1.67 1.21 11.91
CA THR A 45 0.53 2.00 11.47
C THR A 45 -0.71 1.30 11.96
N LYS A 46 -1.32 1.86 13.01
CA LYS A 46 -2.53 1.30 13.60
C LYS A 46 -3.60 1.26 12.52
N ARG A 47 -4.08 0.05 12.22
CA ARG A 47 -5.08 -0.16 11.17
C ARG A 47 -6.44 -0.42 11.79
N ILE A 48 -7.43 0.34 11.36
CA ILE A 48 -8.85 0.10 11.63
C ILE A 48 -9.41 -0.65 10.42
N VAL A 49 -10.12 -1.75 10.65
CA VAL A 49 -10.66 -2.59 9.56
C VAL A 49 -12.18 -2.63 9.59
N SER A 50 -12.84 -2.86 8.46
CA SER A 50 -14.28 -3.15 8.45
C SER A 50 -14.56 -4.49 9.13
N ASP A 51 -15.63 -4.56 9.93
CA ASP A 51 -16.08 -5.81 10.58
C ASP A 51 -17.01 -6.65 9.69
N GLY A 52 -17.38 -6.15 8.50
CA GLY A 52 -18.28 -6.81 7.55
C GLY A 52 -19.78 -6.72 7.90
N ALA A 53 -20.13 -6.13 9.04
CA ALA A 53 -21.51 -5.97 9.52
C ALA A 53 -21.98 -4.50 9.56
N GLY A 54 -21.20 -3.58 8.97
CA GLY A 54 -21.46 -2.14 9.02
C GLY A 54 -20.73 -1.41 10.16
N GLY A 55 -19.85 -2.10 10.88
CA GLY A 55 -18.97 -1.55 11.88
C GLY A 55 -17.49 -1.58 11.47
N LEU A 56 -16.66 -1.15 12.42
CA LEU A 56 -15.22 -1.12 12.33
C LEU A 56 -14.61 -1.84 13.52
N GLN A 57 -13.52 -2.55 13.30
CA GLN A 57 -12.69 -3.12 14.33
C GLN A 57 -11.41 -2.29 14.50
N LEU A 58 -11.21 -1.80 15.72
CA LEU A 58 -10.06 -1.02 16.11
C LEU A 58 -8.83 -1.92 16.31
N PRO A 59 -7.61 -1.33 16.30
CA PRO A 59 -6.37 -2.06 16.56
C PRO A 59 -6.30 -2.74 17.94
N ASP A 60 -7.12 -2.29 18.90
CA ASP A 60 -7.24 -2.89 20.23
C ASP A 60 -8.22 -4.08 20.28
N GLY A 61 -8.85 -4.42 19.14
CA GLY A 61 -9.85 -5.48 19.01
C GLY A 61 -11.29 -5.03 19.23
N THR A 62 -11.51 -3.81 19.72
CA THR A 62 -12.85 -3.23 19.94
C THR A 62 -13.62 -3.13 18.64
N ARG A 63 -14.89 -3.54 18.64
CA ARG A 63 -15.82 -3.27 17.53
C ARG A 63 -16.69 -2.07 17.83
N VAL A 64 -16.83 -1.18 16.85
CA VAL A 64 -17.68 0.01 16.89
C VAL A 64 -18.62 0.00 15.70
N GLN A 65 -19.84 0.49 15.89
CA GLN A 65 -20.81 0.61 14.80
C GLN A 65 -20.68 1.99 14.16
N THR A 66 -20.71 2.03 12.83
CA THR A 66 -20.74 3.31 12.12
C THR A 66 -22.16 3.85 12.04
N ASP A 67 -22.30 5.17 12.14
CA ASP A 67 -23.56 5.86 11.93
C ASP A 67 -23.79 6.19 10.45
N GLN A 68 -24.92 6.84 10.15
CA GLN A 68 -25.30 7.23 8.80
C GLN A 68 -24.35 8.24 8.15
N THR A 69 -23.54 8.95 8.94
CA THR A 69 -22.50 9.89 8.45
C THR A 69 -21.15 9.19 8.24
N GLY A 70 -21.06 7.91 8.58
CA GLY A 70 -19.84 7.10 8.51
C GLY A 70 -18.83 7.38 9.62
N GLY A 71 -19.23 8.13 10.66
CA GLY A 71 -18.51 8.27 11.93
C GLY A 71 -18.96 7.24 12.95
N PHE A 72 -18.40 7.26 14.16
CA PHE A 72 -18.75 6.31 15.22
C PHE A 72 -18.37 6.82 16.62
N ALA A 73 -19.03 6.28 17.65
CA ALA A 73 -18.66 6.50 19.04
C ALA A 73 -17.64 5.44 19.52
N LEU A 74 -16.63 5.89 20.25
CA LEU A 74 -15.69 5.05 20.97
C LEU A 74 -16.29 4.60 22.31
N PRO A 75 -15.82 3.50 22.92
CA PRO A 75 -16.30 3.04 24.22
C PRO A 75 -16.14 4.05 25.35
N ASN A 76 -15.20 4.99 25.22
CA ASN A 76 -14.99 6.08 26.17
C ASN A 76 -15.97 7.26 25.99
N GLY A 77 -16.95 7.14 25.09
CA GLY A 77 -17.95 8.17 24.80
C GLY A 77 -17.48 9.26 23.82
N ALA A 78 -16.22 9.24 23.38
CA ALA A 78 -15.73 10.20 22.41
C ALA A 78 -16.18 9.82 20.97
N TYR A 79 -16.37 10.83 20.12
CA TYR A 79 -16.87 10.61 18.76
C TYR A 79 -15.76 10.77 17.71
N VAL A 80 -15.68 9.83 16.79
CA VAL A 80 -14.78 9.86 15.63
C VAL A 80 -15.57 10.30 14.41
N ARG A 81 -15.12 11.37 13.77
CA ARG A 81 -15.83 11.97 12.64
C ARG A 81 -15.15 11.63 11.32
N ARG A 82 -15.93 11.16 10.35
CA ARG A 82 -15.50 11.06 8.96
C ARG A 82 -15.49 12.43 8.28
N ASP A 83 -14.41 12.77 7.58
CA ASP A 83 -14.33 13.96 6.74
C ASP A 83 -14.77 13.71 5.29
N ARG A 84 -14.82 14.77 4.49
CA ARG A 84 -15.21 14.72 3.07
C ARG A 84 -14.24 13.94 2.19
N ALA A 85 -12.99 13.78 2.63
CA ALA A 85 -12.00 12.95 1.94
C ALA A 85 -12.11 11.47 2.37
N GLY A 86 -13.07 11.14 3.24
CA GLY A 86 -13.29 9.80 3.76
C GLY A 86 -12.36 9.44 4.93
N ALA A 87 -11.49 10.32 5.40
CA ALA A 87 -10.60 10.04 6.52
C ALA A 87 -11.34 10.18 7.86
N LEU A 88 -10.88 9.41 8.86
CA LEU A 88 -11.41 9.45 10.22
C LEU A 88 -10.58 10.43 11.06
N ASN A 89 -11.24 11.41 11.65
CA ASN A 89 -10.63 12.36 12.59
C ASN A 89 -10.95 11.91 14.00
N LEU A 90 -9.92 11.45 14.71
CA LEU A 90 -10.04 11.01 16.08
C LEU A 90 -10.02 12.21 17.02
N PRO A 91 -10.67 12.11 18.19
CA PRO A 91 -10.71 13.17 19.20
C PRO A 91 -9.33 13.52 19.79
N ASN A 92 -8.34 12.62 19.64
CA ASN A 92 -6.95 12.89 20.02
C ASN A 92 -6.17 13.72 18.98
N GLY A 93 -6.79 14.10 17.86
CA GLY A 93 -6.17 14.83 16.77
C GLY A 93 -5.52 13.95 15.69
N SER A 94 -5.46 12.63 15.88
CA SER A 94 -4.98 11.72 14.85
C SER A 94 -5.96 11.66 13.67
N ARG A 95 -5.42 11.60 12.45
CA ARG A 95 -6.21 11.46 11.23
C ARG A 95 -5.88 10.14 10.54
N CYS A 96 -6.84 9.24 10.47
CA CYS A 96 -6.66 7.94 9.82
C CYS A 96 -7.20 8.00 8.39
N VAL A 97 -6.34 7.70 7.42
CA VAL A 97 -6.67 7.78 5.99
C VAL A 97 -7.16 6.43 5.47
N PRO A 98 -8.09 6.39 4.50
CA PRO A 98 -8.52 5.15 3.86
C PRO A 98 -7.35 4.42 3.20
N ASP A 99 -7.31 3.09 3.32
CA ASP A 99 -6.23 2.25 2.79
C ASP A 99 -6.55 1.58 1.44
N ASN A 100 -7.69 1.92 0.83
CA ASN A 100 -8.25 1.30 -0.38
C ASN A 100 -8.58 -0.20 -0.25
N GLN A 101 -8.51 -0.78 0.95
CA GLN A 101 -8.89 -2.17 1.26
C GLN A 101 -10.12 -2.23 2.18
N GLY A 102 -10.87 -1.13 2.28
CA GLY A 102 -12.01 -1.02 3.19
C GLY A 102 -11.63 -0.77 4.65
N GLY A 103 -10.38 -0.38 4.92
CA GLY A 103 -9.89 0.02 6.24
C GLY A 103 -9.34 1.44 6.29
N TYR A 104 -8.74 1.78 7.43
CA TYR A 104 -8.08 3.05 7.70
C TYR A 104 -6.73 2.83 8.34
N VAL A 105 -5.79 3.68 7.99
CA VAL A 105 -4.40 3.64 8.42
C VAL A 105 -4.14 4.91 9.21
N CYS A 106 -3.83 4.75 10.50
CA CYS A 106 -3.62 5.84 11.46
C CYS A 106 -2.11 6.06 11.72
N PRO A 107 -1.66 7.31 11.88
CA PRO A 107 -0.28 7.64 12.22
C PRO A 107 0.17 7.04 13.55
#